data_AF-A0A553ZSY1-F1
#
_entry.id   AF-A0A553ZSY1-F1
#
_cell.length_a   1.000
_cell.length_b   1.000
_cell.length_c   1.000
_cell.angle_alpha   90.00
_cell.angle_beta   90.00
_cell.angle_gamma   90.00
#
_symmetry.space_group_name_H-M   'P 1'
#
loop_
_entity.id
_entity.type
_entity.pdbx_description
1 polymer ?
#
loop_
_entity_poly.entity_id
_entity_poly.type
_entity_poly.pdbx_seq_one_letter_code
_entity_poly.pdbx_strand_id
1 'polypeptide(L)'
;KQAIFATPAFQVDGKFDNSRYNGILNQMGMTADQYAQALRNQLTTQQLINGVAGTDFMLKGETDELAALVAQQRVVREATIDVNALAAKQPVTEQEIASYYEQ
;
A
#
# COMPACT_ATOMS: atom_id res chain seq x y z
N LYS A 1 23.64 -6.51 20.25
CA LYS A 1 24.01 -6.81 21.65
C LYS A 1 23.04 -6.16 22.64
N GLN A 2 22.85 -4.83 22.62
CA GLN A 2 21.83 -4.16 23.45
C GLN A 2 20.42 -4.74 23.29
N ALA A 3 19.99 -5.04 22.05
CA ALA A 3 18.68 -5.65 21.81
C ALA A 3 18.49 -7.02 22.52
N ILE A 4 19.56 -7.82 22.65
CA ILE A 4 19.52 -9.10 23.37
C ILE A 4 19.31 -8.84 24.86
N PHE A 5 20.02 -7.89 25.45
CA PHE A 5 19.86 -7.55 26.87
C PHE A 5 18.52 -6.89 27.19
N ALA A 6 17.90 -6.24 26.21
CA ALA A 6 16.59 -5.64 26.33
C ALA A 6 15.43 -6.65 26.13
N THR A 7 15.70 -7.85 25.62
CA THR A 7 14.67 -8.88 25.44
C THR A 7 14.14 -9.34 26.80
N PRO A 8 12.86 -9.12 27.13
CA PRO A 8 12.32 -9.45 28.46
C PRO A 8 12.41 -10.94 28.80
N ALA A 9 12.32 -11.80 27.79
CA ALA A 9 12.46 -13.25 27.96
C ALA A 9 13.83 -13.65 28.53
N PHE A 10 14.87 -12.83 28.38
CA PHE A 10 16.22 -13.10 28.89
C PHE A 10 16.50 -12.41 30.22
N GLN A 11 15.49 -11.81 30.86
CA GLN A 11 15.65 -11.08 32.10
C GLN A 11 15.07 -11.86 33.30
N VAL A 12 15.70 -11.69 34.46
CA VAL A 12 15.19 -12.03 35.79
C VAL A 12 15.23 -10.74 36.59
N ASP A 13 14.10 -10.37 37.22
CA ASP A 13 13.94 -9.09 37.92
C ASP A 13 14.35 -7.86 37.08
N GLY A 14 14.05 -7.91 35.78
CA GLY A 14 14.35 -6.83 34.82
C GLY A 14 15.82 -6.71 34.43
N LYS A 15 16.69 -7.61 34.88
CA LYS A 15 18.12 -7.64 34.52
C LYS A 15 18.43 -8.88 33.70
N PHE A 16 19.31 -8.73 32.72
CA PHE A 16 19.71 -9.85 31.87
C PHE A 16 20.34 -10.98 32.71
N ASP A 17 19.85 -12.20 32.50
CA ASP A 17 20.35 -13.41 33.14
C ASP A 17 20.91 -14.36 32.08
N ASN A 18 22.21 -14.67 32.21
CA ASN A 18 22.91 -15.50 31.23
C ASN A 18 22.47 -16.98 31.28
N SER A 19 22.07 -17.50 32.44
CA SER A 19 21.58 -18.88 32.56
C SER A 19 20.24 -19.04 31.84
N ARG A 20 19.32 -18.09 32.06
CA ARG A 20 18.03 -18.01 31.38
C ARG A 20 18.17 -17.85 29.88
N TYR A 21 19.05 -16.96 29.44
CA TYR A 21 19.37 -16.78 28.02
C TYR A 21 19.82 -18.10 27.37
N ASN A 22 20.85 -18.76 27.93
CA ASN A 22 21.35 -20.02 27.38
C ASN A 22 20.32 -21.15 27.45
N GLY A 23 19.50 -21.22 28.52
CA GLY A 23 18.43 -22.19 28.64
C GLY A 23 17.39 -22.07 27.52
N ILE A 24 16.97 -20.85 27.19
CA ILE A 24 16.03 -20.59 26.10
C ILE A 24 16.67 -20.93 24.75
N LEU A 25 17.93 -20.55 24.52
CA LEU A 25 18.61 -20.89 23.28
C LEU A 25 18.75 -22.40 23.07
N ASN A 26 19.06 -23.15 24.13
CA ASN A 26 19.14 -24.60 24.09
C ASN A 26 17.78 -25.23 23.77
N GLN A 27 16.68 -24.71 24.32
CA GLN A 27 15.31 -25.15 23.97
C GLN A 27 14.98 -24.90 22.49
N MET A 28 15.51 -23.81 21.93
CA MET A 28 15.37 -23.48 20.51
C MET A 28 16.36 -24.24 19.61
N GLY A 29 17.28 -25.02 20.17
CA GLY A 29 18.33 -25.70 19.41
C GLY A 29 19.32 -24.74 18.74
N MET A 30 19.48 -23.52 19.28
CA MET A 30 20.32 -22.46 18.69
C MET A 30 21.54 -22.17 19.55
N THR A 31 22.65 -21.78 18.91
CA THR A 31 23.77 -21.15 19.61
C THR A 31 23.55 -19.65 19.80
N ALA A 32 24.30 -19.04 20.71
CA ALA A 32 24.26 -17.59 20.93
C ALA A 32 24.59 -16.80 19.66
N ASP A 33 25.56 -17.28 18.87
CA ASP A 33 25.95 -16.64 17.61
C ASP A 33 24.85 -16.76 16.55
N GLN A 34 24.21 -17.93 16.43
CA GLN A 34 23.08 -18.12 15.52
C GLN A 34 21.92 -17.19 15.87
N TYR A 35 21.60 -17.07 17.16
CA TYR A 35 20.55 -16.15 17.62
C TYR A 35 20.92 -14.69 17.35
N ALA A 36 22.17 -14.29 17.62
CA ALA A 36 22.64 -12.94 17.37
C ALA A 36 22.61 -12.59 15.87
N GLN A 37 22.90 -13.54 14.98
CA GLN A 37 22.78 -13.35 13.53
C GLN A 37 21.32 -13.23 13.08
N ALA A 38 20.44 -14.12 13.58
CA ALA A 38 19.01 -14.06 13.27
C ALA A 38 18.40 -12.71 13.71
N LEU A 39 18.72 -12.26 14.93
CA LEU A 39 18.27 -10.97 15.44
C LEU A 39 18.83 -9.79 14.63
N ARG A 40 20.09 -9.86 14.19
CA ARG A 40 20.66 -8.83 13.32
C ARG A 40 19.89 -8.74 12.00
N ASN A 41 19.63 -9.87 11.35
CA ASN A 41 18.88 -9.90 10.09
C ASN A 41 17.48 -9.31 10.26
N GLN A 42 16.77 -9.72 11.31
CA GLN A 42 15.44 -9.17 11.63
C GLN A 42 15.47 -7.65 11.82
N LEU A 43 16.41 -7.13 12.61
CA LEU A 43 16.53 -5.68 12.85
C LEU A 43 16.86 -4.90 11.57
N THR A 44 17.72 -5.45 10.71
CA THR A 44 18.03 -4.85 9.40
C THR A 44 16.79 -4.80 8.51
N THR A 45 16.01 -5.88 8.45
CA THR A 45 14.75 -5.91 7.70
C THR A 45 13.75 -4.89 8.26
N GLN A 46 13.62 -4.79 9.58
CA GLN A 46 12.73 -3.80 10.21
C GLN A 46 13.18 -2.37 9.93
N GLN A 47 14.49 -2.10 9.96
CA GLN A 47 15.04 -0.78 9.63
C GLN A 47 14.73 -0.39 8.19
N LEU A 48 14.85 -1.33 7.25
CA LEU A 48 14.47 -1.11 5.85
C LEU A 48 12.97 -0.83 5.71
N ILE A 49 12.12 -1.64 6.33
CA ILE A 49 10.66 -1.44 6.30
C ILE A 49 10.29 -0.08 6.88
N ASN A 50 10.87 0.31 8.02
CA ASN A 50 10.60 1.61 8.63
C ASN A 50 11.15 2.77 7.79
N GLY A 51 12.29 2.58 7.13
CA GLY A 51 12.84 3.55 6.20
C GLY A 51 11.93 3.78 4.99
N VAL A 52 11.32 2.73 4.46
CA VAL A 52 10.36 2.84 3.35
C VAL A 52 9.00 3.35 3.82
N ALA A 53 8.42 2.80 4.89
CA ALA A 53 7.14 3.27 5.44
C ALA A 53 7.21 4.74 5.92
N GLY A 54 8.38 5.19 6.38
CA GLY A 54 8.61 6.59 6.75
C GLY A 54 8.83 7.54 5.57
N THR A 55 8.93 7.04 4.33
CA THR A 55 8.98 7.89 3.12
C THR A 55 7.61 8.29 2.61
N ASP A 56 6.54 7.79 3.23
CA ASP A 56 5.18 8.24 2.96
C ASP A 56 5.01 9.63 3.60
N PHE A 57 5.22 10.68 2.81
CA PHE A 57 4.92 12.05 3.20
C PHE A 57 3.90 12.61 2.21
N MET A 58 2.79 13.10 2.75
CA MET A 58 1.94 14.04 2.02
C MET A 58 2.59 15.42 2.15
N LEU A 59 2.76 16.13 1.04
CA LEU A 59 3.04 17.55 1.05
C LEU A 59 1.90 18.28 1.76
N LYS A 60 2.23 19.38 2.42
CA LYS A 60 1.23 20.18 3.18
C LYS A 60 0.00 20.55 2.33
N GLY A 61 0.18 20.81 1.03
CA GLY A 61 -0.91 21.14 0.11
C GLY A 61 -1.74 19.95 -0.36
N GLU A 62 -1.20 18.73 -0.37
CA GLU A 62 -1.89 17.53 -0.89
C GLU A 62 -3.06 17.11 0.01
N THR A 63 -2.93 17.31 1.33
CA THR A 63 -4.03 17.05 2.27
C THR A 63 -5.18 18.04 2.09
N ASP A 64 -4.86 19.31 1.86
CA ASP A 64 -5.85 20.37 1.61
C ASP A 64 -6.54 20.16 0.25
N GLU A 65 -5.80 19.77 -0.79
CA GLU A 65 -6.35 19.44 -2.10
C GLU A 65 -7.28 18.22 -2.05
N LEU A 66 -6.89 17.16 -1.33
CA LEU A 66 -7.75 15.99 -1.15
C LEU A 66 -9.04 16.34 -0.41
N ALA A 67 -8.96 17.13 0.66
CA ALA A 67 -10.13 17.61 1.39
C ALA A 67 -11.03 18.47 0.51
N ALA A 68 -10.46 19.38 -0.27
CA ALA A 68 -11.19 20.22 -1.22
C ALA A 68 -11.88 19.40 -2.31
N LEU A 69 -11.22 18.36 -2.83
CA LEU A 69 -11.78 17.45 -3.84
C LEU A 69 -12.95 16.64 -3.29
N VAL A 70 -12.81 16.07 -2.09
CA VAL A 70 -13.88 15.29 -1.44
C VAL A 70 -15.10 16.15 -1.12
N ALA A 71 -14.88 17.39 -0.66
CA ALA A 71 -15.94 18.33 -0.36
C ALA A 71 -16.54 19.02 -1.59
N GLN A 72 -16.01 18.75 -2.79
CA GLN A 72 -16.40 19.46 -3.99
C GLN A 72 -17.84 19.15 -4.40
N GLN A 73 -18.68 20.18 -4.43
CA GLN A 73 -20.02 20.11 -5.02
C GLN A 73 -19.98 20.63 -6.46
N ARG A 74 -20.61 19.91 -7.39
CA ARG A 74 -20.74 20.31 -8.79
C ARG A 74 -22.19 20.40 -9.17
N VAL A 75 -22.60 21.54 -9.73
CA VAL A 75 -23.88 21.69 -10.42
C VAL A 75 -23.63 21.37 -11.88
N VAL A 76 -24.23 20.30 -12.38
CA VAL A 76 -24.13 19.89 -13.79
C VAL A 76 -25.41 20.27 -14.53
N ARG A 77 -25.25 20.75 -15.76
CA ARG A 77 -26.36 20.89 -16.71
C ARG A 77 -26.25 19.75 -17.71
N GLU A 78 -27.32 18.97 -17.80
CA GLU A 78 -27.39 17.84 -18.72
C GLU A 78 -28.20 18.22 -19.96
N ALA A 79 -27.81 17.67 -21.09
CA ALA A 79 -28.58 17.69 -22.31
C ALA A 79 -28.57 16.26 -22.87
N THR A 80 -29.74 15.64 -22.94
CA THR A 80 -29.90 14.30 -23.51
C THR A 80 -30.16 14.43 -25.01
N ILE A 81 -29.32 13.78 -25.82
CA ILE A 81 -29.50 13.71 -27.27
C ILE A 81 -30.14 12.37 -27.59
N ASP A 82 -31.39 12.39 -28.06
CA ASP A 82 -32.05 11.19 -28.57
C ASP A 82 -31.60 10.89 -29.99
N VAL A 83 -30.54 10.09 -30.09
CA VAL A 83 -29.99 9.62 -31.36
C VAL A 83 -31.00 8.83 -32.19
N ASN A 84 -31.95 8.12 -31.57
CA ASN A 84 -32.97 7.37 -32.29
C ASN A 84 -34.00 8.29 -32.94
N ALA A 85 -34.43 9.34 -32.21
CA ALA A 85 -35.34 10.35 -32.76
C ALA A 85 -34.70 11.19 -33.88
N LEU A 86 -33.38 11.35 -33.87
CA LEU A 86 -32.63 11.99 -34.96
C LEU A 86 -32.49 11.06 -36.17
N ALA A 87 -32.13 9.79 -35.94
CA ALA A 87 -32.02 8.79 -36.99
C ALA A 87 -33.34 8.57 -37.74
N ALA A 88 -34.48 8.56 -37.02
CA ALA A 88 -35.81 8.42 -37.61
C ALA A 88 -36.19 9.58 -38.56
N LYS A 89 -35.50 10.72 -38.48
CA LYS A 89 -35.73 11.89 -39.35
C LYS A 89 -34.79 11.93 -40.55
N GLN A 90 -33.81 11.03 -40.63
CA GLN A 90 -32.90 10.93 -41.76
C GLN A 90 -33.41 9.87 -42.75
N PRO A 91 -33.96 10.27 -43.91
CA PRO A 91 -34.19 9.33 -44.99
C PRO A 91 -32.83 8.89 -45.54
N VAL A 92 -32.65 7.59 -45.71
CA VAL A 92 -31.50 7.02 -46.40
C VAL A 92 -31.91 6.77 -47.85
N THR A 93 -31.12 7.27 -48.80
CA THR A 93 -31.36 7.01 -50.23
C THR A 93 -30.74 5.68 -50.66
N GLU A 94 -31.31 5.03 -51.68
CA GLU A 94 -30.75 3.78 -52.23
C GLU A 94 -29.32 3.95 -52.73
N GLN A 95 -28.96 5.14 -53.23
CA GLN A 95 -27.60 5.48 -53.65
C GLN A 95 -26.62 5.54 -52.47
N GLU A 96 -27.01 6.09 -51.32
CA GLU A 96 -26.20 6.07 -50.10
C GLU A 96 -26.00 4.65 -49.55
N ILE A 97 -27.02 3.80 -49.67
CA ILE A 97 -26.93 2.37 -49.31
C ILE A 97 -25.92 1.66 -50.22
N ALA A 98 -26.08 1.80 -51.54
CA ALA A 98 -25.18 1.17 -52.51
C ALA A 98 -23.72 1.62 -52.32
N SER A 99 -23.48 2.92 -52.16
CA SER A 99 -22.13 3.47 -51.94
C SER A 99 -21.47 3.03 -50.62
N TYR A 100 -22.26 2.67 -49.60
CA TYR A 100 -21.73 2.15 -48.34
C TYR A 100 -21.22 0.70 -48.45
N TYR A 101 -21.88 -0.13 -49.27
CA TYR A 101 -21.53 -1.55 -49.45
C TYR A 101 -20.52 -1.80 -50.58
N GLU A 102 -20.22 -0.78 -51.40
CA GLU A 102 -19.19 -0.84 -52.45
C GLU A 102 -17.78 -0.44 -51.97
N GLN A 103 -17.60 -0.08 -50.68
CA GLN A 103 -16.29 0.06 -50.03
C GLN A 103 -15.79 -1.27 -49.45
#